data_AF-A0A831YGM4-F1
#
_entry.id   AF-A0A831YGM4-F1
#
_cell.length_a   1.000
_cell.length_b   1.000
_cell.length_c   1.000
_cell.angle_alpha   90.00
_cell.angle_beta   90.00
_cell.angle_gamma   90.00
#
_symmetry.space_group_name_H-M   'P 1'
#
loop_
_entity.id
_entity.type
_entity.pdbx_description
1 polymer ?
#
loop_
_entity_poly.entity_id
_entity_poly.type
_entity_poly.pdbx_seq_one_letter_code
_entity_poly.pdbx_strand_id
1 'polypeptide(L)'
;MYQVLSVSRGIGDMSRGIGDSCINVEVGHEQEVPLALPAESMKGVQQLVQQMLSVITPRQRKVKATLCLSDEEYEQLGKPTVGDEVELEIRGKTVTLKFAD
;
A
#
# COMPACT_ATOMS: atom_id res chain seq x y z
N MET A 1 -0.30 -0.11 -11.16
CA MET A 1 1.10 -0.32 -10.75
C MET A 1 1.13 -0.45 -9.24
N TYR A 2 1.86 -1.42 -8.69
CA TYR A 2 2.07 -1.49 -7.25
C TYR A 2 3.37 -0.79 -6.91
N GLN A 3 3.46 -0.33 -5.66
CA GLN A 3 4.65 0.32 -5.15
C GLN A 3 4.85 -0.07 -3.69
N VAL A 4 6.06 0.16 -3.20
CA VAL A 4 6.34 0.15 -1.77
C VAL A 4 5.62 1.32 -1.13
N LEU A 5 4.75 1.02 -0.18
CA LEU A 5 3.93 2.00 0.52
C LEU A 5 4.56 2.40 1.87
N SER A 6 5.28 1.50 2.55
CA SER A 6 6.05 1.82 3.75
C SER A 6 7.16 0.81 4.01
N VAL A 7 8.19 1.27 4.71
CA VAL A 7 9.27 0.47 5.27
C VAL A 7 9.38 0.82 6.75
N SER A 8 9.26 -0.15 7.64
CA SER A 8 9.33 0.08 9.09
C SER A 8 10.00 -1.08 9.82
N ARG A 9 10.74 -0.79 10.89
CA ARG A 9 11.19 -1.85 11.81
C ARG A 9 10.03 -2.27 12.69
N GLY A 10 9.78 -3.57 12.74
CA GLY A 10 8.77 -4.17 13.62
C GLY A 10 9.28 -5.43 14.29
N ILE A 11 8.41 -6.02 15.09
CA ILE A 11 8.62 -7.33 15.71
C ILE A 11 7.90 -8.34 14.82
N GLY A 12 8.60 -9.39 14.38
CA GLY A 12 8.00 -10.45 13.58
C GLY A 12 6.84 -11.13 14.31
N ASP A 13 5.83 -11.58 13.56
CA ASP A 13 4.76 -12.42 14.10
C ASP A 13 5.38 -13.66 14.78
N MET A 14 4.97 -13.93 16.03
CA MET A 14 5.49 -14.99 16.91
C MET A 14 5.50 -16.39 16.28
N SER A 15 4.82 -16.59 15.15
CA SER A 15 4.82 -17.83 14.37
C SER A 15 6.19 -18.20 13.77
N ARG A 16 7.14 -17.26 13.60
CA ARG A 16 8.50 -17.52 13.08
C ARG A 16 9.60 -17.62 14.16
N GLY A 17 9.24 -17.63 15.44
CA GLY A 17 10.20 -17.59 16.55
C GLY A 17 10.21 -16.23 17.24
N ILE A 18 10.43 -16.26 18.55
CA ILE A 18 10.21 -15.14 19.48
C ILE A 18 11.15 -13.96 19.16
N GLY A 19 10.59 -12.78 18.85
CA GLY A 19 11.23 -11.49 19.12
C GLY A 19 12.28 -10.96 18.14
N ASP A 20 12.50 -11.62 17.00
CA ASP A 20 13.45 -11.11 16.02
C ASP A 20 12.88 -9.86 15.31
N SER A 21 13.63 -8.77 15.39
CA SER A 21 13.32 -7.53 14.69
C SER A 21 13.38 -7.79 13.19
N CYS A 22 12.33 -7.41 12.46
CA CYS A 22 12.31 -7.48 11.01
C CYS A 22 11.97 -6.13 10.40
N ILE A 23 12.32 -5.97 9.13
CA ILE A 23 11.97 -4.84 8.30
C ILE A 23 10.68 -5.20 7.58
N ASN A 24 9.59 -4.54 7.97
CA ASN A 24 8.30 -4.66 7.33
C ASN A 24 8.27 -3.78 6.08
N VAL A 25 8.09 -4.41 4.91
CA VAL A 25 7.89 -3.76 3.63
C VAL A 25 6.45 -3.99 3.21
N GLU A 26 5.66 -2.93 3.14
CA GLU A 26 4.28 -2.98 2.65
C GLU A 26 4.24 -2.64 1.17
N VAL A 27 3.64 -3.52 0.36
CA VAL A 27 3.46 -3.33 -1.08
C VAL A 27 1.97 -3.18 -1.37
N GLY A 28 1.62 -2.22 -2.20
CA GLY A 28 0.23 -1.97 -2.58
C GLY A 28 0.09 -0.81 -3.55
N HIS A 29 -1.07 -0.15 -3.53
CA HIS A 29 -1.32 1.03 -4.36
C HIS A 29 -2.27 2.00 -3.63
N GLU A 30 -2.23 3.26 -4.03
CA GLU A 30 -3.24 4.24 -3.66
C GLU A 30 -4.40 4.20 -4.67
N GLN A 31 -5.63 4.19 -4.17
CA GLN A 31 -6.83 4.27 -5.00
C GLN A 31 -7.66 5.47 -4.52
N GLU A 32 -8.08 6.32 -5.46
CA GLU A 32 -9.05 7.37 -5.19
C GLU A 32 -10.40 6.73 -4.84
N VAL A 33 -10.95 7.05 -3.69
CA VAL A 33 -12.28 6.57 -3.30
C VAL A 33 -13.30 7.65 -3.69
N PRO A 34 -14.26 7.34 -4.57
CA PRO A 34 -15.34 8.27 -4.87
C PRO A 34 -16.13 8.55 -3.60
N LEU A 35 -16.23 9.81 -3.22
CA LEU A 35 -17.16 10.26 -2.19
C LEU A 35 -18.58 10.10 -2.73
N ALA A 36 -19.23 8.98 -2.42
CA ALA A 36 -20.63 8.76 -2.73
C ALA A 36 -21.48 9.63 -1.80
N LEU A 37 -21.90 10.80 -2.28
CA LEU A 37 -22.91 11.60 -1.60
C LEU A 37 -24.30 11.06 -1.93
N PRO A 38 -25.17 10.83 -0.93
CA PRO A 38 -26.53 10.36 -1.18
C PRO A 38 -27.29 11.40 -2.03
N ALA A 39 -27.89 10.92 -3.12
CA ALA A 39 -28.54 11.73 -4.16
C ALA A 39 -29.74 12.56 -3.66
N GLU A 40 -30.21 12.31 -2.44
CA GLU A 40 -31.45 12.86 -1.91
C GLU A 40 -31.30 14.27 -1.32
N SER A 41 -30.06 14.75 -1.12
CA SER A 41 -29.79 16.03 -0.43
C SER A 41 -29.30 17.19 -1.31
N MET A 42 -29.15 17.01 -2.63
CA MET A 42 -28.48 18.01 -3.49
C MET A 42 -29.32 18.53 -4.67
N LYS A 43 -30.26 19.43 -4.40
CA LYS A 43 -30.84 20.31 -5.44
C LYS A 43 -30.37 21.77 -5.42
N GLY A 44 -29.48 22.17 -4.49
CA GLY A 44 -29.11 23.59 -4.34
C GLY A 44 -27.62 23.95 -4.24
N VAL A 45 -26.72 23.00 -3.99
CA VAL A 45 -25.33 23.31 -3.57
C VAL A 45 -24.25 22.65 -4.45
N GLN A 46 -24.64 22.06 -5.58
CA GLN A 46 -23.82 21.11 -6.34
C GLN A 46 -22.47 21.69 -6.83
N GLN A 47 -22.38 22.98 -7.14
CA GLN A 47 -21.20 23.51 -7.80
C GLN A 47 -20.03 23.79 -6.83
N LEU A 48 -20.33 24.30 -5.63
CA LEU A 48 -19.30 24.54 -4.60
C LEU A 48 -18.82 23.23 -3.95
N VAL A 49 -19.77 22.29 -3.74
CA VAL A 49 -19.49 21.00 -3.14
C VAL A 49 -18.63 20.13 -4.07
N GLN A 50 -18.91 20.08 -5.37
CA GLN A 50 -18.07 19.36 -6.34
C GLN A 50 -16.64 19.90 -6.39
N GLN A 51 -16.45 21.23 -6.33
CA GLN A 51 -15.12 21.84 -6.32
C GLN A 51 -14.36 21.51 -5.02
N MET A 52 -15.02 21.55 -3.86
CA MET A 52 -14.42 21.12 -2.58
C MET A 52 -14.09 19.62 -2.56
N LEU A 53 -14.98 18.76 -3.09
CA LEU A 53 -14.77 17.32 -3.11
C LEU A 53 -13.64 16.91 -4.04
N SER A 54 -13.43 17.63 -5.16
CA SER A 54 -12.29 17.39 -6.06
C SER A 54 -10.94 17.69 -5.41
N VAL A 55 -10.93 18.51 -4.34
CA VAL A 55 -9.72 18.83 -3.55
C VAL A 55 -9.51 17.82 -2.42
N ILE A 56 -10.57 17.13 -1.99
CA ILE A 56 -10.57 16.23 -0.82
C ILE A 56 -10.99 14.83 -1.25
N THR A 57 -10.63 14.36 -2.45
CA THR A 57 -10.83 12.96 -2.81
C THR A 57 -9.91 12.13 -1.89
N PRO A 58 -10.46 11.37 -0.92
CA PRO A 58 -9.61 10.61 -0.03
C PRO A 58 -8.92 9.52 -0.86
N ARG A 59 -7.58 9.56 -0.86
CA ARG A 59 -6.77 8.47 -1.40
C ARG A 59 -6.71 7.40 -0.33
N GLN A 60 -7.29 6.23 -0.63
CA GLN A 60 -7.20 5.07 0.23
C GLN A 60 -5.99 4.25 -0.18
N ARG A 61 -5.10 4.03 0.77
CA ARG A 61 -3.98 3.11 0.65
C ARG A 61 -4.47 1.67 0.74
N LYS A 62 -4.29 0.87 -0.31
CA LYS A 62 -4.64 -0.56 -0.35
C LYS A 62 -3.37 -1.40 -0.33
N VAL A 63 -3.04 -1.92 0.85
CA VAL A 63 -1.95 -2.90 1.05
C VAL A 63 -2.37 -4.23 0.43
N LYS A 64 -1.45 -4.86 -0.32
CA LYS A 64 -1.64 -6.18 -0.93
C LYS A 64 -0.77 -7.26 -0.30
N ALA A 65 0.41 -6.88 0.16
CA ALA A 65 1.32 -7.78 0.85
C ALA A 65 2.13 -6.98 1.88
N THR A 66 2.45 -7.64 2.98
CA THR A 66 3.42 -7.17 3.98
C THR A 66 4.49 -8.23 4.08
N LEU A 67 5.73 -7.85 3.78
CA LEU A 67 6.90 -8.72 3.90
C LEU A 67 7.63 -8.37 5.19
N CYS A 68 7.89 -9.35 6.05
CA CYS A 68 8.76 -9.21 7.21
C CYS A 68 10.09 -9.84 6.86
N LEU A 69 11.06 -8.99 6.55
CA LEU A 69 12.39 -9.35 6.05
C LEU A 69 13.43 -9.19 7.16
N SER A 70 14.37 -10.11 7.24
CA SER A 70 15.61 -9.89 7.97
C SER A 70 16.44 -8.77 7.32
N ASP A 71 17.43 -8.21 8.04
CA ASP A 71 18.32 -7.21 7.44
C ASP A 71 19.02 -7.76 6.19
N GLU A 72 19.45 -9.03 6.19
CA GLU A 72 20.13 -9.66 5.05
C GLU A 72 19.20 -9.78 3.82
N GLU A 73 17.96 -10.26 4.00
CA GLU A 73 16.97 -10.33 2.91
C GLU A 73 16.65 -8.93 2.36
N TYR A 74 16.57 -7.93 3.23
CA TYR A 74 16.34 -6.53 2.82
C TYR A 74 17.51 -5.96 2.01
N GLU A 75 18.77 -6.28 2.37
CA GLU A 75 19.94 -5.89 1.57
C GLU A 75 19.98 -6.59 0.21
N GLN A 76 19.65 -7.89 0.16
CA GLN A 76 19.61 -8.67 -1.09
C GLN A 76 18.56 -8.15 -2.09
N LEU A 77 17.48 -7.57 -1.59
CA LEU A 77 16.44 -6.92 -2.39
C LEU A 77 16.78 -5.48 -2.80
N GLY A 78 18.00 -5.00 -2.55
CA GLY A 78 18.41 -3.65 -2.94
C GLY A 78 17.89 -2.54 -2.02
N LYS A 79 17.45 -2.88 -0.80
CA LYS A 79 16.91 -1.94 0.20
C LYS A 79 15.73 -1.12 -0.34
N PRO A 80 14.63 -1.77 -0.74
CA PRO A 80 13.49 -1.11 -1.37
C PRO A 80 12.95 0.02 -0.48
N THR A 81 12.68 1.17 -1.09
CA THR A 81 12.24 2.41 -0.45
C THR A 81 10.82 2.79 -0.86
N VAL A 82 10.20 3.69 -0.09
CA VAL A 82 8.81 4.12 -0.34
C VAL A 82 8.70 4.82 -1.70
N GLY A 83 7.78 4.34 -2.53
CA GLY A 83 7.59 4.83 -3.89
C GLY A 83 8.19 3.92 -4.96
N ASP A 84 9.07 2.99 -4.60
CA ASP A 84 9.67 2.05 -5.56
C ASP A 84 8.59 1.19 -6.20
N GLU A 85 8.70 1.03 -7.51
CA GLU A 85 7.75 0.25 -8.30
C GLU A 85 7.93 -1.25 -8.02
N VAL A 86 6.81 -1.94 -7.88
CA VAL A 86 6.78 -3.39 -7.65
C VAL A 86 5.87 -4.04 -8.69
N GLU A 87 6.43 -4.97 -9.45
CA GLU A 87 5.64 -5.86 -10.30
C GLU A 87 5.08 -6.99 -9.46
N LEU A 88 3.76 -7.19 -9.53
CA LEU A 88 3.07 -8.28 -8.85
C LEU A 88 2.54 -9.25 -9.90
N GLU A 89 3.04 -10.48 -9.88
CA GLU A 89 2.62 -11.55 -10.76
C GLU A 89 1.95 -12.66 -9.94
N ILE A 90 0.76 -13.11 -10.37
CA ILE A 90 0.04 -14.22 -9.74
C ILE A 90 -0.02 -15.37 -10.75
N ARG A 91 0.63 -16.49 -10.42
CA ARG A 91 0.61 -17.72 -11.23
C ARG A 91 0.10 -18.88 -10.38
N GLY A 92 -1.16 -19.26 -10.60
CA GLY A 92 -1.81 -20.32 -9.83
C GLY A 92 -1.90 -19.95 -8.35
N LYS A 93 -1.15 -20.67 -7.49
CA LYS A 93 -1.07 -20.42 -6.04
C LYS A 93 0.18 -19.63 -5.63
N THR A 94 0.99 -19.20 -6.59
CA THR A 94 2.23 -18.45 -6.35
C THR A 94 1.99 -16.97 -6.59
N VAL A 95 2.42 -16.14 -5.65
CA VAL A 95 2.51 -14.69 -5.79
C VAL A 95 3.98 -14.31 -5.84
N THR A 96 4.39 -13.61 -6.89
CA THR A 96 5.76 -13.13 -7.09
C THR A 96 5.74 -11.61 -7.05
N LEU A 97 6.57 -11.04 -6.19
CA LEU A 97 6.85 -9.60 -6.10
C LEU A 97 8.23 -9.36 -6.67
N LYS A 98 8.34 -8.51 -7.69
CA LYS A 98 9.63 -8.08 -8.25
C LYS A 98 9.79 -6.60 -7.97
N PHE A 99 10.80 -6.28 -7.19
CA PHE A 99 11.21 -4.91 -6.93
C PHE A 99 12.07 -4.44 -8.11
N ALA A 100 11.89 -3.20 -8.56
CA ALA A 100 12.77 -2.61 -9.56
C ALA A 100 14.19 -2.45 -8.99
N ASP A 101 15.21 -2.65 -9.83
CA ASP A 101 16.62 -2.43 -9.51
C ASP A 101 16.96 -0.93 -9.37
#